data_AF-A0AAQ4PR23-F1
#
_entry.id   AF-A0AAQ4PR23-F1
#
_cell.length_a   1.000
_cell.length_b   1.000
_cell.length_c   1.000
_cell.angle_alpha   90.00
_cell.angle_beta   90.00
_cell.angle_gamma   90.00
#
_symmetry.space_group_name_H-M   'P 1'
#
loop_
_entity.id
_entity.type
_entity.pdbx_description
1 polymer ?
#
loop_
_entity_poly.entity_id
_entity_poly.type
_entity_poly.pdbx_seq_one_letter_code
_entity_poly.pdbx_strand_id
1 'polypeptide(L)'
;MQLFGCSVPQIPMPSVPTYQPTATIPQRLEAIQKYIRELQYNHTGTQFFEIKKSRPLTALIDIAKEMTREALPIKCLEAVILGIYLTNNMPGVERFPLSFQSHFSGNHFHHIVLGVHSGGRFGALGISRREDLMFKALEFRTLMDLVQEFEGAYRGYWHTLSKVRIGQYVSHDPHSVEQIEWKHSVLDVDKLTKEELRKELERHTRDMRLKVGGRGGHREVRVFSGLVKVSRRRYKLKEPQAGRADGDDEFYSSPPQKSSADINGYQIRV
;
A
#
# COMPACT_ATOMS: atom_id res chain seq x y z
N MET A 1 50.99 -16.78 -3.35
CA MET A 1 49.61 -16.50 -3.82
C MET A 1 48.84 -15.89 -2.65
N GLN A 2 48.69 -14.57 -2.61
CA GLN A 2 47.81 -13.91 -1.65
C GLN A 2 46.39 -13.94 -2.23
N LEU A 3 45.48 -14.57 -1.50
CA LEU A 3 44.06 -14.54 -1.80
C LEU A 3 43.58 -13.10 -1.60
N PHE A 4 43.16 -12.46 -2.70
CA PHE A 4 42.39 -11.22 -2.66
C PHE A 4 41.03 -11.53 -2.01
N GLY A 5 40.98 -11.47 -0.68
CA GLY A 5 39.72 -11.43 0.05
C GLY A 5 39.02 -10.11 -0.29
N CYS A 6 37.99 -10.17 -1.13
CA CYS A 6 37.14 -9.04 -1.42
C CYS A 6 36.40 -8.64 -0.12
N SER A 7 36.88 -7.60 0.56
CA SER A 7 36.22 -7.09 1.76
C SER A 7 34.94 -6.36 1.33
N VAL A 8 33.78 -6.99 1.57
CA VAL A 8 32.50 -6.29 1.44
C VAL A 8 32.46 -5.17 2.50
N PRO A 9 32.13 -3.92 2.13
CA PRO A 9 32.06 -2.83 3.10
C PRO A 9 31.01 -3.14 4.16
N GLN A 10 31.39 -2.97 5.44
CA GLN A 10 30.45 -3.14 6.55
C GLN A 10 29.43 -2.00 6.51
N ILE A 11 28.16 -2.34 6.30
CA ILE A 11 27.06 -1.38 6.30
C ILE A 11 26.64 -1.15 7.76
N PRO A 12 26.67 0.09 8.28
CA PRO A 12 26.23 0.37 9.64
C PRO A 12 24.71 0.15 9.74
N MET A 13 24.28 -0.53 10.81
CA MET A 13 22.85 -0.75 11.07
C MET A 13 22.20 0.59 11.44
N PRO A 14 21.19 1.07 10.70
CA PRO A 14 20.47 2.28 11.04
C PRO A 14 19.75 2.12 12.38
N SER A 15 19.81 3.15 13.22
CA SER A 15 19.16 3.13 14.52
C SER A 15 17.71 3.58 14.39
N VAL A 16 16.79 2.83 14.99
CA VAL A 16 15.37 3.22 15.07
C VAL A 16 15.28 4.61 15.71
N PRO A 17 14.54 5.56 15.09
CA PRO A 17 14.55 6.94 15.53
C PRO A 17 13.94 7.09 16.92
N THR A 18 14.61 7.85 17.78
CA THR A 18 14.14 8.28 19.09
C THR A 18 13.96 9.79 19.10
N TYR A 19 12.97 10.27 19.86
CA TYR A 19 12.60 11.68 19.86
C TYR A 19 12.68 12.27 21.25
N GLN A 20 13.13 13.50 21.33
CA GLN A 20 12.91 14.32 22.51
C GLN A 20 11.40 14.53 22.69
N PRO A 21 10.87 14.57 23.92
CA PRO A 21 9.46 14.84 24.16
C PRO A 21 8.97 16.15 23.50
N THR A 22 9.86 17.13 23.37
CA THR A 22 9.61 18.45 22.73
C THR A 22 9.61 18.43 21.21
N ALA A 23 10.07 17.35 20.56
CA ALA A 23 10.10 17.27 19.11
C ALA A 23 8.68 17.33 18.53
N THR A 24 8.49 18.22 17.56
CA THR A 24 7.20 18.43 16.88
C THR A 24 6.83 17.23 16.00
N ILE A 25 5.55 17.06 15.67
CA ILE A 25 5.08 15.98 14.79
C ILE A 25 5.83 15.98 13.44
N PRO A 26 5.98 17.12 12.72
CA PRO A 26 6.75 17.17 11.47
C PRO A 26 8.19 16.66 11.63
N GLN A 27 8.91 17.11 12.67
CA GLN A 27 10.28 16.67 12.94
C GLN A 27 10.37 15.15 13.19
N ARG A 28 9.39 14.59 13.91
CA ARG A 28 9.31 13.13 14.12
C ARG A 28 9.08 12.40 12.80
N LEU A 29 8.14 12.86 11.98
CA LEU A 29 7.86 12.28 10.65
C LEU A 29 9.08 12.34 9.72
N GLU A 30 9.83 13.44 9.72
CA GLU A 30 11.07 13.58 8.95
C GLU A 30 12.14 12.58 9.40
N ALA A 31 12.30 12.39 10.71
CA ALA A 31 13.22 11.41 11.26
C ALA A 31 12.79 9.95 10.96
N ILE A 32 11.49 9.64 11.00
CA ILE A 32 10.96 8.35 10.51
C ILE A 32 11.30 8.16 9.04
N GLN A 33 11.05 9.16 8.21
CA GLN A 33 11.35 9.08 6.80
C GLN A 33 12.84 8.92 6.53
N LYS A 34 13.69 9.60 7.30
CA LYS A 34 15.15 9.44 7.23
C LYS A 34 15.55 8.00 7.49
N TYR A 35 15.05 7.39 8.57
CA TYR A 35 15.28 5.98 8.89
C TYR A 35 14.80 5.04 7.75
N ILE A 36 13.61 5.29 7.19
CA ILE A 36 13.11 4.52 6.03
C ILE A 36 14.06 4.62 4.83
N ARG A 37 14.65 5.80 4.57
CA ARG A 37 15.62 5.99 3.48
C ARG A 37 16.95 5.29 3.75
N GLU A 38 17.41 5.27 5.00
CA GLU A 38 18.66 4.59 5.40
C GLU A 38 18.61 3.07 5.16
N LEU A 39 17.42 2.46 5.19
CA LEU A 39 17.21 1.07 4.78
C LEU A 39 17.40 0.85 3.27
N GLN A 40 17.28 1.90 2.46
CA GLN A 40 17.39 1.90 0.99
C GLN A 40 16.24 1.17 0.27
N TYR A 41 15.99 1.60 -0.98
CA TYR A 41 15.03 0.92 -1.84
C TYR A 41 15.60 -0.40 -2.34
N ASN A 42 14.83 -1.48 -2.25
CA ASN A 42 15.27 -2.80 -2.68
C ASN A 42 15.26 -2.95 -4.22
N HIS A 43 16.46 -2.92 -4.81
CA HIS A 43 16.71 -3.13 -6.24
C HIS A 43 17.15 -4.58 -6.60
N THR A 44 17.26 -5.48 -5.62
CA THR A 44 17.85 -6.83 -5.82
C THR A 44 16.96 -7.78 -6.62
N GLY A 45 15.66 -7.47 -6.74
CA GLY A 45 14.67 -8.35 -7.35
C GLY A 45 14.04 -9.36 -6.38
N THR A 46 14.69 -9.62 -5.24
CA THR A 46 14.19 -10.54 -4.19
C THR A 46 13.52 -9.74 -3.08
N GLN A 47 12.31 -10.12 -2.67
CA GLN A 47 11.64 -9.53 -1.53
C GLN A 47 12.07 -10.22 -0.24
N PHE A 48 12.56 -9.47 0.74
CA PHE A 48 13.07 -10.02 2.01
C PHE A 48 11.95 -10.25 3.02
N PHE A 49 10.94 -9.38 3.07
CA PHE A 49 9.84 -9.47 4.02
C PHE A 49 8.51 -9.74 3.33
N GLU A 50 7.90 -10.91 3.56
CA GLU A 50 6.62 -11.27 2.94
C GLU A 50 5.44 -10.56 3.61
N ILE A 51 4.79 -9.63 2.89
CA ILE A 51 3.61 -8.92 3.37
C ILE A 51 2.35 -9.44 2.70
N LYS A 52 1.52 -10.14 3.48
CA LYS A 52 0.17 -10.52 3.09
C LYS A 52 -0.82 -9.47 3.60
N LYS A 53 -1.42 -8.70 2.68
CA LYS A 53 -2.35 -7.60 3.00
C LYS A 53 -3.58 -8.01 3.82
N SER A 54 -3.98 -9.28 3.80
CA SER A 54 -5.09 -9.82 4.59
C SER A 54 -4.70 -10.21 6.02
N ARG A 55 -3.42 -10.13 6.40
CA ARG A 55 -3.01 -10.40 7.78
C ARG A 55 -3.57 -9.35 8.73
N PRO A 56 -3.91 -9.75 9.98
CA PRO A 56 -4.29 -8.80 11.01
C PRO A 56 -3.15 -7.82 11.31
N LEU A 57 -3.48 -6.63 11.82
CA LEU A 57 -2.51 -5.58 12.10
C LEU A 57 -1.38 -6.07 13.01
N THR A 58 -1.69 -6.81 14.08
CA THR A 58 -0.66 -7.37 14.99
C THR A 58 0.41 -8.18 14.26
N ALA A 59 0.02 -9.02 13.29
CA ALA A 59 0.98 -9.82 12.53
C ALA A 59 1.83 -8.98 11.57
N LEU A 60 1.26 -7.89 11.03
CA LEU A 60 2.01 -6.94 10.20
C LEU A 60 3.02 -6.13 11.05
N ILE A 61 2.64 -5.78 12.28
CA ILE A 61 3.52 -5.10 13.23
C ILE A 61 4.72 -5.98 13.62
N ASP A 62 4.53 -7.30 13.77
CA ASP A 62 5.64 -8.20 14.06
C ASP A 62 6.66 -8.28 12.91
N ILE A 63 6.18 -8.22 11.65
CA ILE A 63 7.07 -8.08 10.49
C ILE A 63 7.81 -6.74 10.54
N ALA A 64 7.15 -5.63 10.91
CA ALA A 64 7.83 -4.34 11.04
C ALA A 64 8.96 -4.38 12.08
N LYS A 65 8.77 -5.06 13.22
CA LYS A 65 9.82 -5.29 14.23
C LYS A 65 10.97 -6.13 13.68
N GLU A 66 10.69 -7.08 12.79
CA GLU A 66 11.72 -7.83 12.07
C GLU A 66 12.50 -6.94 11.11
N MET A 67 11.82 -6.06 10.34
CA MET A 67 12.49 -5.09 9.47
C MET A 67 13.48 -4.20 10.23
N THR A 68 13.14 -3.76 11.44
CA THR A 68 14.06 -2.95 12.25
C THR A 68 15.23 -3.72 12.86
N ARG A 69 15.08 -5.05 13.03
CA ARG A 69 16.15 -5.91 13.56
C ARG A 69 17.12 -6.34 12.46
N GLU A 70 16.60 -6.69 11.28
CA GLU A 70 17.41 -7.17 10.15
C GLU A 70 17.97 -6.02 9.30
N ALA A 71 17.31 -4.86 9.31
CA ALA A 71 17.72 -3.65 8.60
C ALA A 71 18.05 -3.85 7.11
N LEU A 72 17.28 -4.71 6.43
CA LEU A 72 17.44 -5.01 5.00
C LEU A 72 16.68 -4.00 4.12
N PRO A 73 17.08 -3.84 2.84
CA PRO A 73 16.37 -2.99 1.89
C PRO A 73 14.90 -3.35 1.70
N ILE A 74 14.06 -2.32 1.56
CA ILE A 74 12.60 -2.45 1.51
C ILE A 74 12.00 -1.83 0.24
N LYS A 75 10.77 -2.20 -0.08
CA LYS A 75 9.93 -1.59 -1.13
C LYS A 75 8.77 -0.82 -0.51
N CYS A 76 7.95 -0.22 -1.38
CA CYS A 76 6.86 0.67 -0.99
C CYS A 76 5.84 0.05 -0.02
N LEU A 77 5.48 -1.23 -0.17
CA LEU A 77 4.54 -1.88 0.75
C LEU A 77 5.16 -2.13 2.14
N GLU A 78 6.44 -2.51 2.19
CA GLU A 78 7.18 -2.69 3.43
C GLU A 78 7.33 -1.37 4.19
N ALA A 79 7.66 -0.28 3.47
CA ALA A 79 7.73 1.05 4.05
C ALA A 79 6.39 1.53 4.64
N VAL A 80 5.25 1.14 4.06
CA VAL A 80 3.93 1.47 4.63
C VAL A 80 3.74 0.78 5.97
N ILE A 81 4.04 -0.52 6.06
CA ILE A 81 3.91 -1.29 7.31
C ILE A 81 4.88 -0.77 8.38
N LEU A 82 6.12 -0.49 7.99
CA LEU A 82 7.12 0.10 8.87
C LEU A 82 6.71 1.49 9.35
N GLY A 83 6.18 2.34 8.45
CA GLY A 83 5.65 3.66 8.80
C GLY A 83 4.54 3.59 9.83
N ILE A 84 3.61 2.63 9.70
CA ILE A 84 2.54 2.38 10.69
C ILE A 84 3.16 2.04 12.04
N TYR A 85 4.09 1.09 12.09
CA TYR A 85 4.76 0.70 13.34
C TYR A 85 5.46 1.87 14.03
N LEU A 86 6.26 2.65 13.29
CA LEU A 86 7.05 3.76 13.83
C LEU A 86 6.22 4.96 14.30
N THR A 87 4.94 5.04 13.90
CA THR A 87 4.01 6.12 14.25
C THR A 87 2.91 5.69 15.22
N ASN A 88 2.88 4.43 15.69
CA ASN A 88 1.84 3.94 16.61
C ASN A 88 1.74 4.80 17.89
N ASN A 89 2.88 5.24 18.45
CA ASN A 89 2.93 6.07 19.66
C ASN A 89 2.72 7.57 19.41
N MET A 90 2.14 7.93 18.25
CA MET A 90 1.82 9.32 17.88
C MET A 90 0.30 9.49 17.71
N PRO A 91 -0.49 9.57 18.80
CA PRO A 91 -1.96 9.61 18.72
C PRO A 91 -2.51 10.85 17.98
N GLY A 92 -1.69 11.89 17.77
CA GLY A 92 -2.05 13.05 16.95
C GLY A 92 -1.84 12.85 15.45
N VAL A 93 -1.40 11.66 15.00
CA VAL A 93 -1.10 11.34 13.60
C VAL A 93 -1.98 10.20 13.13
N GLU A 94 -3.01 10.54 12.38
CA GLU A 94 -3.85 9.58 11.68
C GLU A 94 -3.13 9.07 10.43
N ARG A 95 -3.27 7.77 10.13
CA ARG A 95 -2.47 7.09 9.10
C ARG A 95 -3.37 6.24 8.23
N PHE A 96 -3.23 6.34 6.91
CA PHE A 96 -4.06 5.59 5.96
C PHE A 96 -3.24 5.16 4.75
N PRO A 97 -3.46 3.96 4.19
CA PRO A 97 -2.77 3.56 2.97
C PRO A 97 -3.31 4.34 1.76
N LEU A 98 -2.40 4.90 0.96
CA LEU A 98 -2.70 5.63 -0.25
C LEU A 98 -1.99 4.94 -1.42
N SER A 99 -2.76 4.22 -2.25
CA SER A 99 -2.22 3.46 -3.38
C SER A 99 -2.53 4.12 -4.71
N PHE A 100 -1.57 4.05 -5.62
CA PHE A 100 -1.63 4.59 -6.97
C PHE A 100 -1.51 3.46 -7.98
N GLN A 101 -2.31 3.52 -9.03
CA GLN A 101 -2.11 2.76 -10.25
C GLN A 101 -1.84 3.75 -11.38
N SER A 102 -0.72 3.57 -12.06
CA SER A 102 -0.32 4.38 -13.21
C SER A 102 -0.14 3.51 -14.45
N HIS A 103 -0.07 4.16 -15.59
CA HIS A 103 0.21 3.57 -16.88
C HIS A 103 1.42 4.25 -17.52
N PHE A 104 2.36 3.45 -18.04
CA PHE A 104 3.51 3.94 -18.80
C PHE A 104 3.94 2.85 -19.80
N SER A 105 4.21 3.23 -21.04
CA SER A 105 4.68 2.33 -22.10
C SER A 105 3.89 1.02 -22.22
N GLY A 106 2.54 1.13 -22.24
CA GLY A 106 1.62 0.00 -22.36
C GLY A 106 1.44 -0.86 -21.10
N ASN A 107 2.15 -0.55 -20.01
CA ASN A 107 2.17 -1.34 -18.79
C ASN A 107 1.51 -0.61 -17.63
N HIS A 108 0.92 -1.38 -16.71
CA HIS A 108 0.39 -0.86 -15.45
C HIS A 108 1.39 -1.03 -14.31
N PHE A 109 1.50 0.01 -13.49
CA PHE A 109 2.38 0.03 -12.34
C PHE A 109 1.61 0.43 -11.09
N HIS A 110 1.86 -0.28 -10.00
CA HIS A 110 1.27 -0.01 -8.70
C HIS A 110 2.31 0.62 -7.79
N HIS A 111 1.85 1.44 -6.88
CA HIS A 111 2.68 2.08 -5.88
C HIS A 111 1.82 2.42 -4.67
N ILE A 112 2.43 2.53 -3.50
CA ILE A 112 1.70 2.81 -2.26
C ILE A 112 2.58 3.63 -1.32
N VAL A 113 1.96 4.60 -0.67
CA VAL A 113 2.55 5.38 0.43
C VAL A 113 1.63 5.31 1.64
N LEU A 114 2.14 5.68 2.80
CA LEU A 114 1.36 5.89 4.00
C LEU A 114 0.96 7.37 4.05
N GLY A 115 -0.28 7.67 3.69
CA GLY A 115 -0.84 9.00 3.92
C GLY A 115 -0.92 9.27 5.42
N VAL A 116 -0.53 10.48 5.82
CA VAL A 116 -0.62 10.95 7.21
C VAL A 116 -1.49 12.19 7.29
N HIS A 117 -2.28 12.30 8.35
CA HIS A 117 -3.12 13.46 8.63
C HIS A 117 -2.97 13.89 10.09
N SER A 118 -2.59 15.14 10.32
CA SER A 118 -2.39 15.70 11.65
C SER A 118 -2.54 17.21 11.62
N GLY A 119 -3.17 17.80 12.64
CA GLY A 119 -3.38 19.25 12.72
C GLY A 119 -4.13 19.85 11.53
N GLY A 120 -5.01 19.09 10.88
CA GLY A 120 -5.74 19.51 9.67
C GLY A 120 -4.88 19.58 8.40
N ARG A 121 -3.66 19.02 8.44
CA ARG A 121 -2.74 18.94 7.30
C ARG A 121 -2.51 17.48 6.91
N PHE A 122 -2.23 17.29 5.63
CA PHE A 122 -1.89 16.01 5.02
C PHE A 122 -0.42 15.97 4.64
N GLY A 123 0.14 14.76 4.64
CA GLY A 123 1.48 14.45 4.16
C GLY A 123 1.58 12.96 3.82
N ALA A 124 2.78 12.47 3.57
CA ALA A 124 3.00 11.05 3.32
C ALA A 124 4.38 10.58 3.81
N LEU A 125 4.44 9.32 4.25
CA LEU A 125 5.65 8.54 4.47
C LEU A 125 5.73 7.42 3.44
N GLY A 126 6.92 7.01 3.04
CA GLY A 126 7.07 5.84 2.19
C GLY A 126 8.47 5.70 1.61
N ILE A 127 8.61 4.79 0.66
CA ILE A 127 9.84 4.65 -0.12
C ILE A 127 9.50 4.37 -1.58
N SER A 128 10.25 4.99 -2.47
CA SER A 128 10.12 4.84 -3.91
C SER A 128 11.49 4.97 -4.54
N ARG A 129 11.59 4.55 -5.79
CA ARG A 129 12.79 4.79 -6.62
C ARG A 129 12.93 6.25 -7.05
N ARG A 130 11.87 7.04 -6.87
CA ARG A 130 11.80 8.47 -7.19
C ARG A 130 11.51 9.24 -5.91
N GLU A 131 12.28 10.29 -5.65
CA GLU A 131 12.21 11.01 -4.37
C GLU A 131 10.90 11.76 -4.15
N ASP A 132 10.34 12.29 -5.24
CA ASP A 132 9.06 12.99 -5.30
C ASP A 132 7.83 12.06 -5.31
N LEU A 133 8.03 10.74 -5.34
CA LEU A 133 6.99 9.73 -5.21
C LEU A 133 7.06 8.99 -3.87
N MET A 134 7.54 9.63 -2.79
CA MET A 134 7.52 9.04 -1.45
C MET A 134 7.08 10.04 -0.38
N PHE A 135 8.05 10.64 0.33
CA PHE A 135 7.80 11.59 1.41
C PHE A 135 7.13 12.86 0.91
N LYS A 136 6.11 13.29 1.62
CA LYS A 136 5.49 14.60 1.44
C LYS A 136 5.35 15.24 2.83
N ALA A 137 5.91 16.42 3.01
CA ALA A 137 5.83 17.16 4.26
C ALA A 137 4.37 17.40 4.67
N LEU A 138 4.13 17.56 5.98
CA LEU A 138 2.80 17.69 6.57
C LEU A 138 2.24 19.12 6.36
N GLU A 139 2.02 19.52 5.11
CA GLU A 139 1.74 20.90 4.73
C GLU A 139 0.46 21.06 3.90
N PHE A 140 -0.01 19.99 3.27
CA PHE A 140 -1.15 20.00 2.35
C PHE A 140 -2.46 20.21 3.13
N ARG A 141 -3.30 21.15 2.69
CA ARG A 141 -4.55 21.48 3.42
C ARG A 141 -5.65 20.46 3.15
N THR A 142 -5.62 19.86 1.97
CA THR A 142 -6.61 18.87 1.54
C THR A 142 -5.95 17.61 1.00
N LEU A 143 -6.70 16.51 1.01
CA LEU A 143 -6.27 15.27 0.37
C LEU A 143 -6.14 15.43 -1.15
N MET A 144 -6.92 16.33 -1.76
CA MET A 144 -6.79 16.69 -3.17
C MET A 144 -5.40 17.27 -3.46
N ASP A 145 -4.94 18.23 -2.65
CA ASP A 145 -3.62 18.86 -2.87
C ASP A 145 -2.50 17.82 -2.80
N LEU A 146 -2.57 16.88 -1.83
CA LEU A 146 -1.61 15.78 -1.71
C LEU A 146 -1.67 14.84 -2.94
N VAL A 147 -2.86 14.44 -3.39
CA VAL A 147 -3.02 13.55 -4.54
C VAL A 147 -2.52 14.21 -5.82
N GLN A 148 -2.79 15.50 -6.02
CA GLN A 148 -2.29 16.28 -7.16
C GLN A 148 -0.78 16.41 -7.18
N GLU A 149 -0.17 16.54 -6.02
CA GLU A 149 1.29 16.56 -5.89
C GLU A 149 1.91 15.24 -6.35
N PHE A 150 1.32 14.09 -5.99
CA PHE A 150 1.74 12.80 -6.54
C PHE A 150 1.44 12.67 -8.04
N GLU A 151 0.27 13.13 -8.50
CA GLU A 151 -0.09 13.12 -9.92
C GLU A 151 0.92 13.91 -10.78
N GLY A 152 1.32 15.09 -10.30
CA GLY A 152 2.35 15.93 -10.92
C GLY A 152 3.70 15.23 -10.99
N ALA A 153 4.14 14.60 -9.89
CA ALA A 153 5.36 13.80 -9.84
C ALA A 153 5.32 12.61 -10.82
N TYR A 154 4.20 11.86 -10.90
CA TYR A 154 4.05 10.79 -11.89
C TYR A 154 4.18 11.31 -13.32
N ARG A 155 3.53 12.43 -13.62
CA ARG A 155 3.59 13.07 -14.94
C ARG A 155 5.02 13.47 -15.31
N GLY A 156 5.83 13.89 -14.33
CA GLY A 156 7.26 14.18 -14.49
C GLY A 156 8.10 13.00 -14.99
N TYR A 157 7.61 11.76 -14.80
CA TYR A 157 8.21 10.54 -15.32
C TYR A 157 7.39 9.89 -16.43
N TRP A 158 6.54 10.65 -17.13
CA TRP A 158 5.68 10.17 -18.22
C TRP A 158 4.67 9.09 -17.82
N HIS A 159 4.41 8.93 -16.53
CA HIS A 159 3.33 8.09 -16.04
C HIS A 159 2.01 8.85 -16.07
N THR A 160 0.96 8.20 -16.58
CA THR A 160 -0.42 8.69 -16.45
C THR A 160 -1.07 7.96 -15.28
N LEU A 161 -1.53 8.70 -14.27
CA LEU A 161 -2.24 8.12 -13.15
C LEU A 161 -3.66 7.71 -13.57
N SER A 162 -4.02 6.43 -13.38
CA SER A 162 -5.33 5.91 -13.76
C SER A 162 -6.24 5.66 -12.57
N LYS A 163 -5.70 5.18 -11.44
CA LYS A 163 -6.50 4.95 -10.23
C LYS A 163 -5.80 5.38 -8.96
N VAL A 164 -6.59 5.89 -8.02
CA VAL A 164 -6.19 6.15 -6.63
C VAL A 164 -7.06 5.30 -5.72
N ARG A 165 -6.43 4.55 -4.80
CA ARG A 165 -7.12 3.75 -3.78
C ARG A 165 -6.74 4.27 -2.40
N ILE A 166 -7.74 4.55 -1.58
CA ILE A 166 -7.55 5.18 -0.28
C ILE A 166 -8.17 4.27 0.77
N GLY A 167 -7.38 3.91 1.77
CA GLY A 167 -7.85 3.14 2.90
C GLY A 167 -8.44 3.99 4.02
N GLN A 168 -8.95 3.31 5.04
CA GLN A 168 -9.35 3.96 6.28
C GLN A 168 -8.15 4.21 7.20
N TYR A 169 -8.37 4.97 8.26
CA TYR A 169 -7.37 5.12 9.32
C TYR A 169 -7.02 3.78 9.94
N VAL A 170 -5.73 3.59 10.18
CA VAL A 170 -5.17 2.38 10.80
C VAL A 170 -5.13 2.58 12.31
N SER A 171 -5.61 1.57 13.05
CA SER A 171 -5.60 1.58 14.52
C SER A 171 -4.20 1.82 15.09
N HIS A 172 -4.12 2.60 16.17
CA HIS A 172 -2.89 2.81 16.94
C HIS A 172 -2.56 1.64 17.87
N ASP A 173 -3.51 0.71 18.09
CA ASP A 173 -3.28 -0.49 18.89
C ASP A 173 -2.42 -1.50 18.11
N PRO A 174 -1.16 -1.74 18.50
CA PRO A 174 -0.28 -2.70 17.82
C PRO A 174 -0.76 -4.14 17.96
N HIS A 175 -1.67 -4.44 18.90
CA HIS A 175 -2.22 -5.77 19.13
C HIS A 175 -3.59 -5.98 18.47
N SER A 176 -4.05 -5.00 17.69
CA SER A 176 -5.32 -5.11 16.98
C SER A 176 -5.32 -6.31 16.03
N VAL A 177 -6.40 -7.08 16.11
CA VAL A 177 -6.68 -8.22 15.22
C VAL A 177 -7.45 -7.79 13.96
N GLU A 178 -7.77 -6.51 13.83
CA GLU A 178 -8.40 -5.96 12.63
C GLU A 178 -7.44 -5.97 11.45
N GLN A 179 -8.00 -6.06 10.24
CA GLN A 179 -7.23 -5.92 9.01
C GLN A 179 -7.16 -4.45 8.60
N ILE A 180 -6.04 -4.06 7.99
CA ILE A 180 -5.94 -2.75 7.35
C ILE A 180 -6.94 -2.71 6.19
N GLU A 181 -7.80 -1.69 6.18
CA GLU A 181 -8.73 -1.48 5.09
C GLU A 181 -8.02 -0.74 3.94
N TRP A 182 -7.43 -1.48 3.01
CA TRP A 182 -6.55 -0.93 1.95
C TRP A 182 -7.24 -0.14 0.83
N LYS A 183 -8.55 -0.34 0.65
CA LYS A 183 -9.29 0.12 -0.53
C LYS A 183 -10.74 0.47 -0.18
N HIS A 184 -10.91 1.40 0.75
CA HIS A 184 -12.23 1.91 1.11
C HIS A 184 -12.85 2.74 -0.02
N SER A 185 -12.05 3.63 -0.60
CA SER A 185 -12.43 4.39 -1.80
C SER A 185 -11.49 4.03 -2.95
N VAL A 186 -12.07 3.78 -4.13
CA VAL A 186 -11.34 3.49 -5.37
C VAL A 186 -11.83 4.47 -6.42
N LEU A 187 -10.94 5.36 -6.85
CA LEU A 187 -11.25 6.46 -7.75
C LEU A 187 -10.54 6.23 -9.08
N ASP A 188 -11.31 6.16 -10.16
CA ASP A 188 -10.81 6.10 -11.53
C ASP A 188 -10.50 7.53 -12.01
N VAL A 189 -9.26 7.97 -11.82
CA VAL A 189 -8.81 9.36 -12.02
C VAL A 189 -8.92 9.77 -13.49
N ASP A 190 -8.76 8.82 -14.41
CA ASP A 190 -8.89 9.02 -15.85
C ASP A 190 -10.33 9.26 -16.33
N LYS A 191 -11.32 8.90 -15.51
CA LYS A 191 -12.74 9.02 -15.84
C LYS A 191 -13.46 10.16 -15.11
N LEU A 192 -12.83 10.73 -14.09
CA LEU A 192 -13.42 11.76 -13.25
C LEU A 192 -12.94 13.14 -13.68
N THR A 193 -13.86 14.10 -13.71
CA THR A 193 -13.47 15.52 -13.76
C THR A 193 -12.75 15.92 -12.47
N LYS A 194 -11.99 17.01 -12.53
CA LYS A 194 -11.27 17.54 -11.36
C LYS A 194 -12.22 17.85 -10.19
N GLU A 195 -13.41 18.36 -10.48
CA GLU A 195 -14.44 18.68 -9.50
C GLU A 195 -15.07 17.45 -8.87
N GLU A 196 -15.31 16.39 -9.65
CA GLU A 196 -15.81 15.11 -9.13
C GLU A 196 -14.77 14.41 -8.27
N LEU A 197 -13.52 14.37 -8.72
CA LEU A 197 -12.40 13.83 -7.94
C LEU A 197 -12.29 14.54 -6.59
N ARG A 198 -12.31 15.88 -6.60
CA ARG A 198 -12.28 16.69 -5.38
C ARG A 198 -13.45 16.35 -4.44
N LYS A 199 -14.68 16.24 -4.97
CA LYS A 199 -15.86 15.87 -4.16
C LYS A 199 -15.71 14.49 -3.51
N GLU A 200 -15.23 13.49 -4.26
CA GLU A 200 -15.02 12.14 -3.72
C GLU A 200 -13.91 12.10 -2.66
N LEU A 201 -12.82 12.86 -2.85
CA LEU A 201 -11.73 12.96 -1.86
C LEU A 201 -12.18 13.71 -0.59
N GLU A 202 -12.95 14.78 -0.72
CA GLU A 202 -13.55 15.49 0.42
C GLU A 202 -14.53 14.58 1.18
N ARG A 203 -15.37 13.84 0.47
CA ARG A 203 -16.28 12.85 1.06
C ARG A 203 -15.50 11.79 1.83
N HIS A 204 -14.49 11.18 1.22
CA HIS A 204 -13.64 10.20 1.88
C HIS A 204 -12.97 10.75 3.14
N THR A 205 -12.48 12.00 3.09
CA THR A 205 -11.90 12.68 4.25
C THR A 205 -12.91 12.85 5.40
N ARG A 206 -14.17 13.15 5.09
CA ARG A 206 -15.24 13.22 6.10
C ARG A 206 -15.55 11.85 6.67
N ASP A 207 -15.64 10.83 5.83
CA ASP A 207 -15.93 9.45 6.25
C ASP A 207 -14.84 8.91 7.20
N MET A 208 -13.56 9.17 6.93
CA MET A 208 -12.45 8.82 7.84
C MET A 208 -12.62 9.49 9.22
N ARG A 209 -12.96 10.78 9.26
CA ARG A 209 -13.14 11.54 10.52
C ARG A 209 -14.34 11.06 11.35
N LEU A 210 -15.43 10.66 10.68
CA LEU A 210 -16.64 10.20 11.36
C LEU A 210 -16.46 8.80 11.98
N LYS A 211 -15.64 7.93 11.36
CA LYS A 211 -15.35 6.59 11.89
C LYS A 211 -14.50 6.62 13.16
N VAL A 212 -13.68 7.65 13.36
CA VAL A 212 -12.91 7.86 14.61
C VAL A 212 -13.83 8.26 15.78
N GLY A 213 -14.93 8.97 15.51
CA GLY A 213 -15.87 9.44 16.54
C GLY A 213 -17.02 8.47 16.87
N GLY A 214 -17.21 7.41 16.08
CA GLY A 214 -18.31 6.46 16.25
C GLY A 214 -17.80 5.07 16.58
N ARG A 215 -18.10 4.56 17.78
CA ARG A 215 -18.06 3.12 18.06
C ARG A 215 -18.83 2.38 16.96
N GLY A 216 -18.22 1.32 16.44
CA GLY A 216 -18.57 0.64 15.20
C GLY A 216 -20.05 0.55 14.89
N GLY A 217 -20.47 1.26 13.83
CA GLY A 217 -21.70 1.02 13.11
C GLY A 217 -21.33 0.76 11.65
N HIS A 218 -21.47 -0.49 11.19
CA HIS A 218 -21.31 -0.84 9.78
C HIS A 218 -22.33 -0.03 8.95
N ARG A 219 -21.85 0.95 8.19
CA ARG A 219 -22.65 1.61 7.15
C ARG A 219 -22.18 1.07 5.81
N GLU A 220 -23.00 0.22 5.21
CA GLU A 220 -22.76 -0.34 3.88
C GLU A 220 -22.69 0.80 2.85
N VAL A 221 -21.51 1.00 2.26
CA VAL A 221 -21.29 2.00 1.22
C VAL A 221 -21.80 1.42 -0.10
N ARG A 222 -22.81 2.06 -0.68
CA ARG A 222 -23.39 1.71 -1.98
C ARG A 222 -22.33 1.75 -3.07
N VAL A 223 -22.08 0.60 -3.70
CA VAL A 223 -21.36 0.50 -4.98
C VAL A 223 -22.26 1.08 -6.07
N PHE A 224 -21.86 2.20 -6.68
CA PHE A 224 -22.52 2.70 -7.89
C PHE A 224 -22.09 1.81 -9.07
N SER A 225 -22.83 0.72 -9.27
CA SER A 225 -22.75 -0.13 -10.45
C SER A 225 -23.54 0.52 -11.59
N GLY A 226 -22.91 1.42 -12.35
CA GLY A 226 -23.40 1.84 -13.66
C GLY A 226 -22.70 1.07 -14.76
N LEU A 227 -23.49 0.30 -15.53
CA LEU A 227 -23.17 -0.38 -16.80
C LEU A 227 -22.36 -1.69 -16.74
N VAL A 228 -23.05 -2.80 -16.44
CA VAL A 228 -22.74 -4.10 -17.06
C VAL A 228 -24.04 -4.83 -17.42
N LYS A 229 -24.14 -5.23 -18.68
CA LYS A 229 -25.21 -6.08 -19.24
C LYS A 229 -25.26 -7.41 -18.49
N VAL A 230 -26.41 -7.73 -17.91
CA VAL A 230 -26.67 -8.99 -17.21
C VAL A 230 -26.97 -10.09 -18.22
N SER A 231 -26.04 -11.06 -18.38
CA SER A 231 -26.36 -12.36 -18.97
C SER A 231 -26.74 -13.32 -17.84
N ARG A 232 -28.04 -13.60 -17.72
CA ARG A 232 -28.59 -14.54 -16.73
C ARG A 232 -28.30 -15.98 -17.15
N ARG A 233 -27.45 -16.71 -16.43
CA ARG A 233 -27.46 -18.18 -16.45
C ARG A 233 -28.00 -18.70 -15.12
N ARG A 234 -29.19 -19.31 -15.19
CA ARG A 234 -29.85 -20.03 -14.09
C ARG A 234 -29.02 -21.27 -13.76
N TYR A 235 -28.68 -21.46 -12.49
CA TYR A 235 -28.27 -22.75 -11.96
C TYR A 235 -29.51 -23.64 -11.85
N LYS A 236 -29.50 -24.80 -12.51
CA LYS A 236 -30.49 -25.85 -12.34
C LYS A 236 -29.80 -27.04 -11.67
N LEU A 237 -30.27 -27.35 -10.47
CA LEU A 237 -29.91 -28.53 -9.68
C LEU A 237 -30.49 -29.79 -10.37
N LYS A 238 -29.72 -30.87 -10.49
CA LYS A 238 -30.24 -32.23 -10.74
C LYS A 238 -29.40 -33.26 -9.98
N GLU A 239 -30.14 -34.11 -9.27
CA GLU A 239 -29.74 -35.28 -8.49
C GLU A 239 -29.41 -36.52 -9.36
N PRO A 240 -28.89 -37.62 -8.76
CA PRO A 240 -27.97 -38.56 -9.42
C PRO A 240 -28.67 -39.79 -10.02
N GLN A 241 -28.03 -40.41 -11.02
CA GLN A 241 -28.34 -41.78 -11.45
C GLN A 241 -27.11 -42.51 -11.98
N ALA A 242 -27.05 -43.80 -11.64
CA ALA A 242 -25.94 -44.73 -11.82
C ALA A 242 -25.91 -45.41 -13.20
N GLY A 243 -24.72 -45.88 -13.63
CA GLY A 243 -24.60 -46.97 -14.61
C GLY A 243 -23.33 -47.02 -15.47
N ARG A 244 -22.39 -47.90 -15.05
CA ARG A 244 -21.57 -48.85 -15.84
C ARG A 244 -20.43 -48.37 -16.79
N ALA A 245 -19.21 -48.73 -16.36
CA ALA A 245 -18.09 -49.44 -17.02
C ALA A 245 -17.74 -49.17 -18.50
N ASP A 246 -16.50 -48.75 -18.79
CA ASP A 246 -15.41 -49.59 -19.34
C ASP A 246 -14.15 -48.76 -19.67
N GLY A 247 -12.97 -49.37 -19.51
CA GLY A 247 -11.81 -49.20 -20.41
C GLY A 247 -10.88 -47.98 -20.27
N ASP A 248 -9.78 -48.17 -19.54
CA ASP A 248 -8.37 -47.99 -19.95
C ASP A 248 -7.97 -46.76 -20.79
N ASP A 249 -7.19 -45.83 -20.22
CA ASP A 249 -5.80 -45.53 -20.64
C ASP A 249 -5.19 -44.41 -19.77
N GLU A 250 -4.07 -44.72 -19.09
CA GLU A 250 -3.26 -43.74 -18.37
C GLU A 250 -2.42 -42.93 -19.36
N PHE A 251 -2.68 -41.62 -19.47
CA PHE A 251 -1.74 -40.68 -20.08
C PHE A 251 -1.57 -39.44 -19.20
N TYR A 252 -0.43 -39.40 -18.49
CA TYR A 252 0.01 -38.24 -17.72
C TYR A 252 0.18 -37.02 -18.64
N SER A 253 -0.77 -36.09 -18.60
CA SER A 253 -0.60 -34.73 -19.15
C SER A 253 -0.54 -33.73 -18.01
N SER A 254 0.64 -33.15 -17.83
CA SER A 254 0.93 -32.13 -16.82
C SER A 254 0.09 -30.86 -17.06
N PRO A 255 -0.49 -30.23 -16.02
CA PRO A 255 -1.23 -28.98 -16.19
C PRO A 255 -0.26 -27.81 -16.49
N PRO A 256 -0.66 -26.83 -17.31
CA PRO A 256 0.21 -25.73 -17.69
C PRO A 256 0.54 -24.85 -16.48
N GLN A 257 1.84 -24.64 -16.27
CA GLN A 257 2.38 -23.74 -15.25
C GLN A 257 1.79 -22.33 -15.42
N LYS A 258 1.03 -21.88 -14.41
CA LYS A 258 0.68 -20.46 -14.26
C LYS A 258 1.97 -19.68 -13.99
N SER A 259 2.33 -18.81 -14.93
CA SER A 259 3.47 -17.92 -14.80
C SER A 259 3.28 -16.97 -13.60
N SER A 260 4.36 -16.82 -12.84
CA SER A 260 4.51 -16.06 -11.59
C SER A 260 4.48 -14.53 -11.76
N ALA A 261 3.69 -14.00 -12.69
CA ALA A 261 3.73 -12.61 -13.08
C ALA A 261 3.15 -11.60 -12.05
N ASP A 262 2.51 -12.07 -10.98
CA ASP A 262 1.77 -11.20 -10.05
C ASP A 262 2.63 -10.53 -8.95
N ILE A 263 3.93 -10.84 -8.87
CA ILE A 263 4.81 -10.36 -7.78
C ILE A 263 5.51 -9.02 -8.11
N ASN A 264 5.52 -8.60 -9.38
CA ASN A 264 6.24 -7.40 -9.85
C ASN A 264 5.38 -6.14 -9.97
N GLY A 265 4.15 -6.14 -9.43
CA GLY A 265 3.19 -5.05 -9.60
C GLY A 265 3.68 -3.68 -9.11
N TYR A 266 4.69 -3.61 -8.24
CA TYR A 266 5.18 -2.37 -7.62
C TYR A 266 6.44 -1.79 -8.26
N GLN A 267 6.45 -1.58 -9.58
CA GLN A 267 7.65 -1.11 -10.26
C GLN A 267 7.42 0.10 -11.19
N ILE A 268 7.38 1.35 -10.68
CA ILE A 268 7.49 2.58 -11.51
C ILE A 268 8.80 2.64 -12.31
N ARG A 269 8.82 2.24 -13.58
CA ARG A 269 10.02 2.23 -14.45
C ARG A 269 10.29 3.64 -15.00
N VAL A 270 11.49 3.82 -15.58
CA VAL A 270 11.87 5.05 -16.30
C VAL A 270 11.29 5.01 -17.70
#